data_AF-A0A0D2LL08-F1
#
_entry.id   AF-A0A0D2LL08-F1
#
_cell.length_a   1.000
_cell.length_b   1.000
_cell.length_c   1.000
_cell.angle_alpha   90.00
_cell.angle_beta   90.00
_cell.angle_gamma   90.00
#
_symmetry.space_group_name_H-M   'P 1'
#
loop_
_entity.id
_entity.type
_entity.pdbx_description
1 polymer ?
#
loop_
_entity_poly.entity_id
_entity_poly.type
_entity_poly.pdbx_seq_one_letter_code
_entity_poly.pdbx_strand_id
1 'polypeptide(L)'
;MRPPPQDVRGKFGDDWERIARMSIIEETPGGEKFVRMAFLACVASHTINGVAAIHSEIIKNTIFKDFYDLWPHKFQNKTNGVTQRRWLAFCNPRLRAIITERLGGESWITHLNELTALREIAGDTAFQEEWRSVKAANKERAARKVKRIHEYKRQLLNVLSIIQRYDAIKKASPEERKKHT
;
A
#
# COMPACT_ATOMS: atom_id res chain seq x y z
N MET A 1 27.11 -36.30 14.13
CA MET A 1 27.34 -35.17 13.19
C MET A 1 26.04 -34.95 12.43
N ARG A 2 25.42 -33.75 12.49
CA ARG A 2 24.07 -33.50 11.96
C ARG A 2 24.04 -33.61 10.41
N PRO A 3 23.04 -34.25 9.81
CA PRO A 3 22.89 -34.30 8.34
C PRO A 3 22.50 -32.92 7.79
N PRO A 4 22.83 -32.59 6.52
CA PRO A 4 22.35 -31.36 5.89
C PRO A 4 20.83 -31.41 5.69
N PRO A 5 20.13 -30.26 5.56
CA PRO A 5 18.72 -30.28 5.15
C PRO A 5 18.66 -30.90 3.76
N GLN A 6 18.03 -32.07 3.63
CA GLN A 6 18.10 -32.96 2.47
C GLN A 6 17.47 -32.40 1.18
N ASP A 7 16.95 -31.17 1.16
CA ASP A 7 16.15 -30.64 0.03
C ASP A 7 16.94 -29.75 -0.96
N VAL A 8 17.95 -28.99 -0.52
CA VAL A 8 18.59 -27.98 -1.40
C VAL A 8 19.56 -28.62 -2.39
N ARG A 9 20.49 -29.44 -1.88
CA ARG A 9 21.45 -30.20 -2.71
C ARG A 9 20.74 -31.24 -3.58
N GLY A 10 19.66 -31.84 -3.08
CA GLY A 10 18.83 -32.77 -3.84
C GLY A 10 18.18 -32.12 -5.07
N LYS A 11 17.82 -30.83 -4.98
CA LYS A 11 17.17 -30.09 -6.07
C LYS A 11 18.14 -29.37 -7.02
N PHE A 12 19.23 -28.83 -6.50
CA PHE A 12 20.15 -27.98 -7.28
C PHE A 12 21.53 -28.59 -7.52
N GLY A 13 21.78 -29.83 -7.07
CA GLY A 13 23.08 -30.49 -7.22
C GLY A 13 24.20 -29.75 -6.50
N ASP A 14 25.36 -29.62 -7.16
CA ASP A 14 26.57 -29.01 -6.61
C ASP A 14 26.69 -27.50 -6.95
N ASP A 15 25.58 -26.78 -7.13
CA ASP A 15 25.56 -25.31 -7.22
C ASP A 15 25.88 -24.68 -5.84
N TRP A 16 27.16 -24.69 -5.47
CA TRP A 16 27.66 -24.22 -4.19
C TRP A 16 27.41 -22.73 -3.97
N GLU A 17 27.43 -21.92 -5.04
CA GLU A 17 27.11 -20.50 -4.94
C GLU A 17 25.66 -20.28 -4.51
N ARG A 18 24.71 -21.00 -5.12
CA ARG A 18 23.30 -20.93 -4.70
C ARG A 18 23.09 -21.43 -3.28
N ILE A 19 23.75 -22.53 -2.90
CA ILE A 19 23.65 -23.06 -1.53
C ILE A 19 24.16 -22.02 -0.51
N ALA A 20 25.28 -21.35 -0.80
CA ALA A 20 25.80 -20.27 0.04
C ALA A 20 24.83 -19.07 0.10
N ARG A 21 24.29 -18.67 -1.06
CA ARG A 21 23.26 -17.62 -1.13
C ARG A 21 22.02 -17.97 -0.34
N MET A 22 21.60 -19.23 -0.27
CA MET A 22 20.40 -19.66 0.48
C MET A 22 20.63 -19.98 1.96
N SER A 23 21.88 -19.94 2.45
CA SER A 23 22.18 -20.28 3.84
C SER A 23 21.42 -19.38 4.84
N ILE A 24 21.13 -19.90 6.03
CA ILE A 24 20.55 -19.08 7.12
C ILE A 24 21.64 -18.23 7.77
N ILE A 25 22.88 -18.71 7.75
CA ILE A 25 24.03 -18.01 8.29
C ILE A 25 24.67 -17.19 7.17
N GLU A 26 24.90 -15.92 7.43
CA GLU A 26 25.70 -15.03 6.60
C GLU A 26 27.12 -15.00 7.13
N GLU A 27 28.09 -15.26 6.25
CA GLU A 27 29.51 -15.19 6.56
C GLU A 27 30.07 -13.92 5.92
N THR A 28 30.55 -12.99 6.76
CA THR A 28 31.13 -11.73 6.28
C THR A 28 32.63 -11.88 6.01
N PRO A 29 33.22 -11.06 5.13
CA PRO A 29 34.67 -11.06 4.90
C PRO A 29 35.51 -10.82 6.17
N GLY A 30 34.94 -10.16 7.19
CA GLY A 30 35.58 -9.91 8.49
C GLY A 30 35.51 -11.08 9.48
N GLY A 31 34.93 -12.22 9.12
CA GLY A 31 34.81 -13.41 9.97
C GLY A 31 33.62 -13.40 10.95
N GLU A 32 32.91 -12.28 11.06
CA GLU A 32 31.68 -12.19 11.85
C GLU A 32 30.53 -12.91 11.14
N LYS A 33 29.72 -13.65 11.92
CA LYS A 33 28.58 -14.43 11.42
C LYS A 33 27.27 -13.82 11.89
N PHE A 34 26.34 -13.65 10.96
CA PHE A 34 24.99 -13.14 11.24
C PHE A 34 23.91 -14.16 10.88
N VAL A 35 22.78 -14.09 11.58
CA VAL A 35 21.59 -14.90 11.24
C VAL A 35 20.67 -14.10 10.34
N ARG A 36 20.41 -14.61 9.13
CA ARG A 36 19.46 -14.03 8.18
C ARG A 36 18.03 -14.39 8.59
N MET A 37 17.42 -13.57 9.43
CA MET A 37 16.09 -13.83 9.99
C MET A 37 15.01 -14.06 8.94
N ALA A 38 15.06 -13.34 7.82
CA ALA A 38 14.11 -13.53 6.73
C ALA A 38 14.27 -14.92 6.06
N PHE A 39 15.50 -15.46 6.02
CA PHE A 39 15.80 -16.74 5.40
C PHE A 39 15.39 -17.88 6.34
N LEU A 40 15.67 -17.71 7.65
CA LEU A 40 15.13 -18.58 8.69
C LEU A 40 13.59 -18.65 8.62
N ALA A 41 12.92 -17.51 8.50
CA ALA A 41 11.47 -17.46 8.35
C ALA A 41 10.98 -18.18 7.09
N CYS A 42 11.68 -18.05 5.95
CA CYS A 42 11.35 -18.75 4.71
C CYS A 42 11.47 -20.28 4.84
N VAL A 43 12.52 -20.74 5.52
CA VAL A 43 12.75 -22.17 5.76
C VAL A 43 11.71 -22.73 6.73
N ALA A 44 11.45 -22.04 7.84
CA ALA A 44 10.57 -22.52 8.91
C ALA A 44 9.06 -22.40 8.60
N SER A 45 8.67 -21.52 7.68
CA SER A 45 7.25 -21.29 7.37
C SER A 45 6.72 -22.25 6.29
N HIS A 46 5.44 -22.61 6.40
CA HIS A 46 4.71 -23.33 5.35
C HIS A 46 4.19 -22.37 4.25
N THR A 47 4.06 -21.08 4.55
CA THR A 47 3.55 -20.08 3.61
C THR A 47 4.23 -18.73 3.84
N ILE A 48 4.52 -18.04 2.75
CA ILE A 48 5.14 -16.72 2.69
C ILE A 48 4.27 -15.86 1.79
N ASN A 49 3.89 -14.65 2.22
CA ASN A 49 3.02 -13.78 1.44
C ASN A 49 3.60 -12.38 1.22
N GLY A 50 3.43 -11.87 0.00
CA GLY A 50 3.52 -10.43 -0.25
C GLY A 50 2.22 -9.71 0.10
N VAL A 51 2.29 -8.39 0.20
CA VAL A 51 1.20 -7.50 0.63
C VAL A 51 0.53 -6.72 -0.53
N ALA A 52 1.00 -6.96 -1.76
CA ALA A 52 0.46 -6.44 -3.00
C ALA A 52 0.98 -7.32 -4.16
N ALA A 53 0.27 -7.34 -5.30
CA ALA A 53 0.66 -8.19 -6.43
C ALA A 53 2.10 -7.92 -6.90
N ILE A 54 2.45 -6.66 -7.18
CA ILE A 54 3.81 -6.26 -7.60
C ILE A 54 4.84 -6.62 -6.53
N HIS A 55 4.53 -6.38 -5.26
CA HIS A 55 5.42 -6.72 -4.15
C HIS A 55 5.68 -8.23 -4.07
N SER A 56 4.64 -9.04 -4.28
CA SER A 56 4.77 -10.50 -4.34
C SER A 56 5.63 -10.94 -5.53
N GLU A 57 5.51 -10.29 -6.68
CA GLU A 57 6.37 -10.58 -7.84
C GLU A 57 7.83 -10.18 -7.60
N ILE A 58 8.09 -9.05 -6.94
CA ILE A 58 9.45 -8.67 -6.55
C ILE A 58 10.04 -9.73 -5.61
N ILE A 59 9.31 -10.15 -4.58
CA ILE A 59 9.74 -11.20 -3.65
C ILE A 59 10.13 -12.48 -4.40
N LYS A 60 9.29 -12.95 -5.33
CA LYS A 60 9.52 -14.18 -6.10
C LYS A 60 10.68 -14.06 -7.09
N ASN A 61 10.86 -12.89 -7.72
CA ASN A 61 11.80 -12.73 -8.84
C ASN A 61 13.15 -12.15 -8.43
N THR A 62 13.27 -11.59 -7.21
CA THR A 62 14.53 -10.98 -6.73
C THR A 62 14.94 -11.55 -5.38
N ILE A 63 14.38 -11.04 -4.28
CA ILE A 63 14.90 -11.23 -2.91
C ILE A 63 14.91 -12.70 -2.49
N PHE A 64 13.86 -13.45 -2.85
CA PHE A 64 13.72 -14.86 -2.48
C PHE A 64 13.63 -15.77 -3.71
N LYS A 65 14.23 -15.37 -4.84
CA LYS A 65 14.18 -16.15 -6.07
C LYS A 65 14.64 -17.60 -5.88
N ASP A 66 15.77 -17.79 -5.21
CA ASP A 66 16.31 -19.14 -4.98
C ASP A 66 15.37 -19.99 -4.07
N PHE A 67 14.69 -19.37 -3.10
CA PHE A 67 13.66 -20.06 -2.29
C PHE A 67 12.36 -20.32 -3.05
N TYR A 68 11.97 -19.42 -3.96
CA TYR A 68 10.82 -19.63 -4.83
C TYR A 68 11.07 -20.76 -5.83
N ASP A 69 12.26 -20.81 -6.43
CA ASP A 69 12.69 -21.92 -7.28
C ASP A 69 12.64 -23.25 -6.50
N LEU A 70 12.98 -23.24 -5.21
CA LEU A 70 12.96 -24.42 -4.34
C LEU A 70 11.55 -24.85 -3.93
N TRP A 71 10.73 -23.92 -3.43
CA TRP A 71 9.39 -24.16 -2.91
C TRP A 71 8.36 -23.18 -3.47
N PRO A 72 8.01 -23.28 -4.77
CA PRO A 72 7.14 -22.29 -5.42
C PRO A 72 5.74 -22.23 -4.78
N HIS A 73 5.26 -23.36 -4.27
CA HIS A 73 3.95 -23.50 -3.62
C HIS A 73 3.84 -22.73 -2.28
N LYS A 74 4.96 -22.37 -1.63
CA LYS A 74 4.93 -21.62 -0.37
C LYS A 74 4.56 -20.15 -0.57
N PHE A 75 4.76 -19.59 -1.76
CA PHE A 75 4.63 -18.16 -2.02
C PHE A 75 3.22 -17.78 -2.48
N GLN A 76 2.60 -16.85 -1.76
CA GLN A 76 1.25 -16.34 -2.03
C GLN A 76 1.22 -14.81 -2.09
N ASN A 77 0.10 -14.27 -2.56
CA ASN A 77 -0.20 -12.83 -2.45
C ASN A 77 -1.44 -12.63 -1.58
N LYS A 78 -1.34 -11.72 -0.61
CA LYS A 78 -2.47 -11.24 0.20
C LYS A 78 -2.43 -9.72 0.16
N THR A 79 -3.14 -9.12 -0.80
CA THR A 79 -3.19 -7.66 -0.93
C THR A 79 -3.76 -7.03 0.34
N ASN A 80 -3.08 -6.02 0.90
CA ASN A 80 -3.53 -5.34 2.10
C ASN A 80 -4.93 -4.74 1.94
N GLY A 81 -5.73 -4.82 3.00
CA GLY A 81 -7.03 -4.17 3.11
C GLY A 81 -7.07 -3.13 4.22
N VAL A 82 -8.09 -2.28 4.19
CA VAL A 82 -8.44 -1.39 5.30
C VAL A 82 -9.88 -1.67 5.73
N THR A 83 -10.15 -1.60 7.03
CA THR A 83 -11.51 -1.78 7.55
C THR A 83 -12.39 -0.57 7.21
N GLN A 84 -13.45 -0.80 6.45
CA GLN A 84 -14.46 0.20 6.10
C GLN A 84 -15.22 0.76 7.31
N ARG A 85 -15.24 0.03 8.43
CA ARG A 85 -15.87 0.51 9.67
C ARG A 85 -15.16 1.78 10.16
N ARG A 86 -13.84 1.70 10.35
CA ARG A 86 -13.05 2.83 10.84
C ARG A 86 -12.76 3.86 9.75
N TRP A 87 -12.40 3.40 8.56
CA TRP A 87 -11.88 4.26 7.49
C TRP A 87 -12.93 4.88 6.59
N LEU A 88 -14.22 4.54 6.78
CA LEU A 88 -15.34 5.14 6.06
C LEU A 88 -16.52 5.45 6.98
N ALA A 89 -17.14 4.43 7.58
CA ALA A 89 -18.40 4.58 8.31
C ALA A 89 -18.28 5.47 9.57
N PHE A 90 -17.26 5.27 10.39
CA PHE A 90 -17.10 6.00 11.65
C PHE A 90 -16.33 7.31 11.51
N CYS A 91 -15.35 7.41 10.61
CA CYS A 91 -14.60 8.66 10.41
C CYS A 91 -15.41 9.71 9.63
N ASN A 92 -16.44 9.28 8.90
CA ASN A 92 -17.28 10.14 8.07
C ASN A 92 -18.77 9.80 8.19
N PRO A 93 -19.41 10.07 9.35
CA PRO A 93 -20.82 9.74 9.58
C PRO A 93 -21.77 10.38 8.56
N ARG A 94 -21.45 11.59 8.09
CA ARG A 94 -22.21 12.27 7.04
C ARG A 94 -22.20 11.51 5.72
N LEU A 95 -21.02 11.02 5.30
CA LEU A 95 -20.91 10.22 4.09
C LEU A 95 -21.57 8.84 4.24
N ARG A 96 -21.46 8.23 5.43
CA ARG A 96 -22.18 7.00 5.77
C ARG A 96 -23.68 7.18 5.55
N ALA A 97 -24.27 8.26 6.04
CA ALA A 97 -25.71 8.51 5.91
C ALA A 97 -26.16 8.53 4.44
N ILE A 98 -25.45 9.27 3.58
CA ILE A 98 -25.75 9.34 2.14
C ILE A 98 -25.65 7.96 1.48
N ILE A 99 -24.57 7.23 1.76
CA ILE A 99 -24.37 5.89 1.16
C ILE A 99 -25.47 4.93 1.64
N THR A 100 -25.79 4.93 2.93
CA THR A 100 -26.84 4.10 3.51
C THR A 100 -28.21 4.42 2.93
N GLU A 101 -28.53 5.71 2.73
CA GLU A 101 -29.79 6.14 2.11
C GLU A 101 -29.90 5.64 0.66
N ARG A 102 -28.83 5.80 -0.13
CA ARG A 102 -28.82 5.40 -1.55
C ARG A 102 -28.81 3.90 -1.76
N LEU A 103 -28.17 3.14 -0.86
CA LEU A 103 -28.10 1.67 -0.93
C LEU A 103 -29.24 0.98 -0.17
N GLY A 104 -30.11 1.73 0.51
CA GLY A 104 -31.27 1.19 1.24
C GLY A 104 -30.92 0.45 2.54
N GLY A 105 -29.71 0.61 3.07
CA GLY A 105 -29.29 -0.08 4.29
C GLY A 105 -27.80 0.04 4.62
N GLU A 106 -27.39 -0.56 5.73
CA GLU A 106 -25.98 -0.56 6.20
C GLU A 106 -25.22 -1.84 5.88
N SER A 107 -25.80 -2.74 5.07
CA SER A 107 -25.18 -4.00 4.62
C SER A 107 -23.81 -3.78 3.96
N TRP A 108 -23.62 -2.67 3.27
CA TRP A 108 -22.35 -2.28 2.65
C TRP A 108 -21.18 -2.14 3.65
N ILE A 109 -21.47 -1.90 4.95
CA ILE A 109 -20.44 -1.81 5.99
C ILE A 109 -19.79 -3.18 6.23
N THR A 110 -20.48 -4.29 5.96
CA THR A 110 -19.90 -5.64 6.01
C THR A 110 -19.62 -6.19 4.61
N HIS A 111 -20.37 -5.77 3.60
CA HIS A 111 -20.25 -6.19 2.19
C HIS A 111 -19.82 -5.03 1.29
N LEU A 112 -18.53 -4.69 1.30
CA LEU A 112 -18.02 -3.48 0.64
C LEU A 112 -18.26 -3.44 -0.89
N ASN A 113 -18.48 -4.59 -1.52
CA ASN A 113 -18.78 -4.68 -2.96
C ASN A 113 -20.09 -3.99 -3.35
N GLU A 114 -21.03 -3.83 -2.43
CA GLU A 114 -22.29 -3.10 -2.66
C GLU A 114 -22.04 -1.63 -3.07
N LEU A 115 -20.89 -1.04 -2.70
CA LEU A 115 -20.53 0.31 -3.13
C LEU A 115 -20.37 0.44 -4.66
N THR A 116 -20.28 -0.66 -5.40
CA THR A 116 -20.25 -0.63 -6.87
C THR A 116 -21.54 -0.09 -7.47
N ALA A 117 -22.69 -0.27 -6.82
CA ALA A 117 -23.97 0.27 -7.25
C ALA A 117 -23.98 1.82 -7.29
N LEU A 118 -23.12 2.48 -6.49
CA LEU A 118 -22.98 3.94 -6.53
C LEU A 118 -22.48 4.46 -7.89
N ARG A 119 -21.92 3.60 -8.76
CA ARG A 119 -21.52 3.97 -10.12
C ARG A 119 -22.72 4.34 -10.99
N GLU A 120 -23.87 3.71 -10.77
CA GLU A 120 -25.08 3.94 -11.57
C GLU A 120 -25.66 5.33 -11.31
N ILE A 121 -25.56 5.80 -10.06
CA ILE A 121 -26.02 7.13 -9.64
C ILE A 121 -24.93 8.20 -9.67
N ALA A 122 -23.72 7.88 -10.14
CA ALA A 122 -22.60 8.83 -10.15
C ALA A 122 -22.86 10.07 -11.03
N GLY A 123 -23.77 9.95 -12.01
CA GLY A 123 -24.19 11.04 -12.89
C GLY A 123 -25.30 11.93 -12.32
N ASP A 124 -25.96 11.54 -11.23
CA ASP A 124 -27.05 12.32 -10.63
C ASP A 124 -26.52 13.62 -10.01
N THR A 125 -27.04 14.76 -10.48
CA THR A 125 -26.66 16.08 -10.02
C THR A 125 -26.98 16.30 -8.54
N ALA A 126 -28.13 15.79 -8.07
CA ALA A 126 -28.53 15.94 -6.67
C ALA A 126 -27.59 15.15 -5.74
N PHE A 127 -27.30 13.89 -6.08
CA PHE A 127 -26.32 13.08 -5.37
C PHE A 127 -24.92 13.73 -5.35
N GLN A 128 -24.47 14.28 -6.47
CA GLN A 128 -23.17 14.96 -6.53
C GLN A 128 -23.12 16.21 -5.64
N GLU A 129 -24.18 17.01 -5.59
CA GLU A 129 -24.26 18.19 -4.73
C GLU A 129 -24.20 17.81 -3.25
N GLU A 130 -24.93 16.78 -2.85
CA GLU A 130 -24.92 16.26 -1.50
C GLU A 130 -23.54 15.73 -1.10
N TRP A 131 -22.90 14.96 -1.99
CA TRP A 131 -21.55 14.45 -1.81
C TRP A 131 -20.52 15.58 -1.67
N ARG A 132 -20.64 16.62 -2.51
CA ARG A 132 -19.80 17.83 -2.45
C ARG A 132 -19.97 18.57 -1.13
N SER A 133 -21.20 18.73 -0.65
CA SER A 133 -21.51 19.36 0.64
C SER A 133 -20.83 18.63 1.81
N VAL A 134 -20.89 17.29 1.84
CA VAL A 134 -20.19 16.48 2.84
C VAL A 134 -18.67 16.64 2.76
N LYS A 135 -18.11 16.73 1.55
CA LYS A 135 -16.68 16.98 1.36
C LYS A 135 -16.28 18.37 1.88
N ALA A 136 -17.08 19.40 1.60
CA ALA A 136 -16.82 20.77 2.05
C ALA A 136 -16.75 20.85 3.57
N ALA A 137 -17.76 20.31 4.27
CA ALA A 137 -17.76 20.29 5.73
C ALA A 137 -16.58 19.48 6.33
N ASN A 138 -16.19 18.39 5.68
CA ASN A 138 -15.01 17.63 6.11
C ASN A 138 -13.71 18.42 5.91
N LYS A 139 -13.60 19.25 4.86
CA LYS A 139 -12.45 20.15 4.64
C LYS A 139 -12.38 21.23 5.72
N GLU A 140 -13.51 21.83 6.09
CA GLU A 140 -13.56 22.82 7.18
C GLU A 140 -13.10 22.20 8.51
N ARG A 141 -13.57 20.99 8.83
CA ARG A 141 -13.14 20.24 10.01
C ARG A 141 -11.64 19.90 9.98
N ALA A 142 -11.12 19.55 8.80
CA ALA A 142 -9.70 19.23 8.63
C ALA A 142 -8.80 20.47 8.70
N ALA A 143 -9.24 21.62 8.20
CA ALA A 143 -8.49 22.88 8.25
C ALA A 143 -8.16 23.30 9.69
N ARG A 144 -9.00 22.92 10.66
CA ARG A 144 -8.77 23.16 12.10
C ARG A 144 -7.72 22.24 12.72
N LYS A 145 -7.22 21.20 12.00
CA LYS A 145 -6.22 20.25 12.50
C LYS A 145 -4.88 20.43 11.78
N VAL A 146 -3.92 21.12 12.41
CA VAL A 146 -2.55 21.25 11.93
C VAL A 146 -1.80 19.91 12.08
N LYS A 147 -1.03 19.51 11.05
CA LYS A 147 -0.21 18.29 11.06
C LYS A 147 1.24 18.59 11.43
N ARG A 148 1.92 17.59 12.01
CA ARG A 148 3.36 17.61 12.34
C ARG A 148 4.23 17.47 11.07
N ILE A 149 5.34 18.21 11.00
CA ILE A 149 6.29 18.24 9.88
C ILE A 149 7.34 17.12 10.06
N HIS A 150 7.74 16.46 8.95
CA HIS A 150 8.79 15.42 8.94
C HIS A 150 9.34 15.18 7.53
N GLU A 151 10.67 15.24 7.35
CA GLU A 151 11.39 15.25 6.06
C GLU A 151 11.03 14.17 5.03
N TYR A 152 10.86 12.89 5.41
CA TYR A 152 10.56 11.83 4.42
C TYR A 152 9.21 12.02 3.70
N LYS A 153 8.33 12.87 4.26
CA LYS A 153 7.02 13.18 3.68
C LYS A 153 7.10 14.29 2.61
N ARG A 154 8.30 14.71 2.21
CA ARG A 154 8.59 15.59 1.07
C ARG A 154 7.85 16.95 1.13
N GLN A 155 7.71 17.53 2.33
CA GLN A 155 7.10 18.85 2.50
C GLN A 155 7.89 19.94 1.77
N LEU A 156 9.22 19.78 1.65
CA LEU A 156 10.06 20.67 0.86
C LEU A 156 9.63 20.70 -0.62
N LEU A 157 9.35 19.53 -1.20
CA LEU A 157 8.87 19.44 -2.58
C LEU A 157 7.50 20.11 -2.75
N ASN A 158 6.62 19.99 -1.76
CA ASN A 158 5.34 20.72 -1.76
C ASN A 158 5.54 22.23 -1.70
N VAL A 159 6.48 22.73 -0.88
CA VAL A 159 6.77 24.17 -0.78
C VAL A 159 7.36 24.70 -2.08
N LEU A 160 8.28 23.96 -2.72
CA LEU A 160 8.84 24.34 -4.02
C LEU A 160 7.75 24.45 -5.10
N SER A 161 6.79 23.50 -5.12
CA SER A 161 5.63 23.58 -6.01
C SER A 161 4.73 24.78 -5.71
N ILE A 162 4.53 25.13 -4.43
CA ILE A 162 3.75 26.32 -4.03
C ILE A 162 4.44 27.61 -4.50
N ILE A 163 5.76 27.71 -4.36
CA ILE A 163 6.55 28.86 -4.83
C ILE A 163 6.43 29.00 -6.35
N GLN A 164 6.60 27.90 -7.09
CA GLN A 164 6.46 27.91 -8.56
C GLN A 164 5.05 28.32 -8.99
N ARG A 165 4.01 27.83 -8.31
CA ARG A 165 2.62 28.21 -8.59
C ARG A 165 2.34 29.68 -8.25
N TYR A 166 2.91 30.19 -7.15
CA TYR A 166 2.78 31.60 -6.77
C TYR A 166 3.46 32.53 -7.78
N ASP A 167 4.67 32.18 -8.22
CA ASP A 167 5.42 32.93 -9.23
C ASP A 167 4.68 32.95 -10.58
N ALA A 168 4.11 31.81 -10.99
CA ALA A 168 3.27 31.73 -12.19
C ALA A 168 2.03 32.65 -12.11
N ILE A 169 1.32 32.67 -10.97
CA ILE A 169 0.16 33.55 -10.77
C ILE A 169 0.57 35.03 -10.77
N LYS A 170 1.73 35.36 -10.19
CA LYS A 170 2.25 36.73 -10.16
C LYS A 170 2.64 37.23 -11.55
N LYS A 171 3.28 36.39 -12.35
CA LYS A 171 3.70 36.70 -13.72
C LYS A 171 2.56 36.65 -14.75
N ALA A 172 1.45 35.97 -14.44
CA ALA A 172 0.27 35.90 -15.31
C ALA A 172 -0.40 37.28 -15.50
N SER A 173 -0.84 37.54 -16.72
CA SER A 173 -1.63 38.72 -17.09
C SER A 173 -3.02 38.73 -16.42
N PRO A 174 -3.72 39.88 -16.33
CA PRO A 174 -5.08 39.94 -15.77
C PRO A 174 -6.07 38.97 -16.41
N GLU A 175 -5.90 38.64 -17.70
CA GLU A 175 -6.73 37.68 -18.44
C GLU A 175 -6.39 36.23 -18.10
N GLU A 176 -5.11 35.91 -17.91
CA GLU A 176 -4.64 34.57 -17.51
C GLU A 176 -4.99 34.24 -16.06
N ARG A 177 -5.05 35.25 -15.18
CA ARG A 177 -5.48 35.08 -13.78
C ARG A 177 -6.94 34.63 -13.65
N LYS A 178 -7.82 35.00 -14.59
CA LYS A 178 -9.24 34.57 -14.60
C LYS A 178 -9.43 33.09 -14.94
N LYS A 179 -8.44 32.41 -15.55
CA LYS A 179 -8.49 30.97 -15.84
C LYS A 179 -8.25 30.08 -14.61
N HIS A 180 -7.87 30.67 -13.48
CA HIS A 180 -7.46 29.95 -12.26
C HIS A 180 -8.34 30.20 -11.03
N THR A 181 -9.38 31.02 -11.14
CA THR A 181 -10.46 31.22 -10.16
C THR A 181 -11.71 30.47 -10.59
#